data_AF-A0A6I1F8X4-F1
#
_entry.id   AF-A0A6I1F8X4-F1
#
_cell.length_a   1.000
_cell.length_b   1.000
_cell.length_c   1.000
_cell.angle_alpha   90.00
_cell.angle_beta   90.00
_cell.angle_gamma   90.00
#
_symmetry.space_group_name_H-M   'P 1'
#
loop_
_entity.id
_entity.type
_entity.pdbx_description
1 polymer ?
#
loop_
_entity_poly.entity_id
_entity_poly.type
_entity_poly.pdbx_seq_one_letter_code
_entity_poly.pdbx_strand_id
1 'polypeptide(L)'
;MNNHTKEILGSVLSAIGTIEAAIGSTPIPRINEHLSMDLRLTGNVLQATGSALSADGQGTFSLEMFGDEIQAVGNSSVITGLLINNKSINSQKIIIDGNWLQALGSFVGLADESFDSTASGRIENVIGGFLQGIGNSMQAVGGVDQLKNGSQPTLHSVGVIGSWIQATGSVISLIGQIKEEKEEIKKGINE
;
A
#
# COMPACT_ATOMS: atom_id res chain seq x y z
N MET A 1 -1.25 -5.31 22.40
CA MET A 1 -0.62 -4.06 21.91
C MET A 1 -1.66 -2.97 22.04
N ASN A 2 -1.30 -1.72 22.40
CA ASN A 2 -2.28 -0.63 22.38
C ASN A 2 -2.53 -0.15 20.94
N ASN A 3 -3.60 0.60 20.73
CA ASN A 3 -4.11 1.06 19.44
C ASN A 3 -3.05 1.86 18.67
N HIS A 4 -2.53 2.94 19.27
CA HIS A 4 -1.41 3.73 18.72
C HIS A 4 -0.19 2.89 18.26
N THR A 5 0.18 1.84 19.01
CA THR A 5 1.33 1.00 18.61
C THR A 5 0.98 0.12 17.41
N LYS A 6 -0.28 -0.32 17.27
CA LYS A 6 -0.72 -1.10 16.11
C LYS A 6 -0.66 -0.27 14.84
N GLU A 7 -1.08 0.98 14.89
CA GLU A 7 -1.10 1.88 13.73
C GLU A 7 0.30 2.29 13.29
N ILE A 8 1.17 2.66 14.25
CA ILE A 8 2.58 2.91 13.95
C ILE A 8 3.23 1.65 13.34
N LEU A 9 3.01 0.48 13.93
CA LEU A 9 3.58 -0.77 13.41
C LEU A 9 3.00 -1.10 12.03
N GLY A 10 1.70 -0.87 11.83
CA GLY A 10 1.00 -1.06 10.58
C GLY A 10 1.62 -0.23 9.46
N SER A 11 1.77 1.07 9.70
CA SER A 11 2.43 2.02 8.79
C SER A 11 3.91 1.67 8.54
N VAL A 12 4.64 1.15 9.54
CA VAL A 12 6.03 0.68 9.33
C VAL A 12 6.06 -0.52 8.37
N LEU A 13 5.20 -1.51 8.60
CA LEU A 13 5.14 -2.70 7.76
C LEU A 13 4.73 -2.35 6.31
N SER A 14 3.76 -1.46 6.15
CA SER A 14 3.34 -0.95 4.83
C SER A 14 4.46 -0.21 4.11
N ALA A 15 5.22 0.64 4.81
CA ALA A 15 6.36 1.35 4.20
C ALA A 15 7.49 0.40 3.77
N ILE A 16 7.85 -0.58 4.60
CA ILE A 16 8.85 -1.59 4.22
C ILE A 16 8.34 -2.43 3.06
N GLY A 17 7.09 -2.88 3.14
CA GLY A 17 6.49 -3.75 2.14
C GLY A 17 6.37 -3.11 0.76
N THR A 18 6.03 -1.82 0.69
CA THR A 18 5.97 -1.08 -0.58
C THR A 18 7.35 -0.89 -1.20
N ILE A 19 8.39 -0.64 -0.39
CA ILE A 19 9.77 -0.55 -0.87
C ILE A 19 10.22 -1.91 -1.44
N GLU A 20 9.99 -3.01 -0.72
CA GLU A 20 10.32 -4.35 -1.21
C GLU A 20 9.59 -4.68 -2.53
N ALA A 21 8.28 -4.38 -2.59
CA ALA A 21 7.49 -4.60 -3.79
C ALA A 21 7.96 -3.75 -4.99
N ALA A 22 8.39 -2.51 -4.75
CA ALA A 22 8.94 -1.63 -5.77
C ALA A 22 10.30 -2.12 -6.29
N ILE A 23 11.18 -2.58 -5.39
CA ILE A 23 12.46 -3.21 -5.79
C ILE A 23 12.19 -4.47 -6.63
N GLY A 24 11.29 -5.35 -6.18
CA GLY A 24 10.96 -6.58 -6.89
C GLY A 24 10.29 -6.35 -8.24
N SER A 25 9.57 -5.23 -8.40
CA SER A 25 8.93 -4.84 -9.67
C SER A 25 9.89 -4.14 -10.64
N THR A 26 11.06 -3.70 -10.17
CA THR A 26 12.04 -2.99 -11.00
C THR A 26 12.90 -3.99 -11.77
N PRO A 27 13.00 -3.90 -13.12
CA PRO A 27 13.82 -4.81 -13.92
C PRO A 27 15.31 -4.45 -13.79
N ILE A 28 15.96 -4.92 -12.72
CA ILE A 28 17.38 -4.71 -12.43
C ILE A 28 18.19 -5.90 -12.96
N PRO A 29 19.22 -5.72 -13.81
CA PRO A 29 20.00 -6.83 -14.39
C PRO A 29 20.64 -7.81 -13.38
N ARG A 30 20.82 -7.38 -12.13
CA ARG A 30 21.43 -8.19 -11.05
C ARG A 30 20.41 -8.96 -10.21
N ILE A 31 19.10 -8.71 -10.40
CA ILE A 31 18.01 -9.39 -9.69
C ILE A 31 17.36 -10.36 -10.65
N ASN A 32 17.31 -11.65 -10.29
CA ASN A 32 16.67 -12.68 -11.13
C ASN A 32 15.15 -12.72 -10.88
N GLU A 33 14.42 -13.39 -11.77
CA GLU A 33 12.94 -13.49 -11.69
C GLU A 33 12.44 -14.05 -10.35
N HIS A 34 13.17 -15.00 -9.74
CA HIS A 34 12.79 -15.57 -8.44
C HIS A 34 12.90 -14.55 -7.32
N LEU A 35 14.03 -13.84 -7.21
CA LEU A 35 14.21 -12.82 -6.19
C LEU A 35 13.23 -11.63 -6.40
N SER A 36 12.99 -11.22 -7.65
CA SER A 36 11.96 -10.22 -7.97
C SER A 36 10.58 -10.65 -7.51
N MET A 37 10.24 -11.93 -7.71
CA MET A 37 8.98 -12.51 -7.27
C MET A 37 8.86 -12.56 -5.75
N ASP A 38 9.91 -13.01 -5.06
CA ASP A 38 9.94 -13.13 -3.60
C ASP A 38 9.84 -11.75 -2.92
N LEU A 39 10.50 -10.73 -3.45
CA LEU A 39 10.39 -9.36 -2.97
C LEU A 39 8.99 -8.77 -3.18
N ARG A 40 8.36 -9.03 -4.32
CA ARG A 40 6.96 -8.62 -4.57
C ARG A 40 6.01 -9.34 -3.62
N LEU A 41 6.19 -10.64 -3.42
CA LEU A 41 5.36 -11.44 -2.54
C LEU A 41 5.48 -10.97 -1.08
N THR A 42 6.71 -10.91 -0.56
CA THR A 42 7.00 -10.48 0.82
C THR A 42 6.52 -9.05 1.04
N GLY A 43 6.78 -8.16 0.08
CA GLY A 43 6.34 -6.78 0.14
C GLY A 43 4.82 -6.62 0.23
N ASN A 44 4.04 -7.39 -0.53
CA ASN A 44 2.58 -7.36 -0.43
C ASN A 44 2.05 -8.03 0.85
N VAL A 45 2.73 -9.07 1.38
CA VAL A 45 2.40 -9.67 2.69
C VAL A 45 2.57 -8.65 3.82
N LEU A 46 3.68 -7.91 3.82
CA LEU A 46 3.94 -6.87 4.80
C LEU A 46 2.90 -5.75 4.71
N GLN A 47 2.53 -5.32 3.51
CA GLN A 47 1.46 -4.32 3.32
C GLN A 47 0.08 -4.82 3.76
N ALA A 48 -0.30 -6.05 3.40
CA ALA A 48 -1.58 -6.63 3.85
C ALA A 48 -1.67 -6.67 5.38
N THR A 49 -0.58 -7.10 6.01
CA THR A 49 -0.48 -7.16 7.48
C THR A 49 -0.46 -5.77 8.09
N GLY A 50 0.24 -4.83 7.44
CA GLY A 50 0.35 -3.44 7.86
C GLY A 50 -1.01 -2.75 7.91
N SER A 51 -1.74 -2.77 6.79
CA SER A 51 -3.09 -2.19 6.73
C SER A 51 -4.07 -2.89 7.67
N ALA A 52 -3.99 -4.21 7.83
CA ALA A 52 -4.86 -4.92 8.79
C ALA A 52 -4.56 -4.52 10.25
N LEU A 53 -3.30 -4.27 10.59
CA LEU A 53 -2.91 -3.79 11.93
C LEU A 53 -3.34 -2.34 12.16
N SER A 54 -3.22 -1.46 11.16
CA SER A 54 -3.72 -0.08 11.26
C SER A 54 -5.24 -0.04 11.44
N ALA A 55 -6.00 -0.81 10.65
CA ALA A 55 -7.46 -0.93 10.83
C ALA A 55 -7.86 -1.46 12.23
N ASP A 56 -7.14 -2.44 12.77
CA ASP A 56 -7.35 -2.96 14.14
C ASP A 56 -6.84 -1.99 15.23
N GLY A 57 -6.03 -1.00 14.85
CA GLY A 57 -5.55 0.09 15.67
C GLY A 57 -6.62 1.14 15.92
N GLN A 58 -7.36 1.50 14.87
CA GLN A 58 -8.33 2.61 14.87
C GLN A 58 -9.47 2.54 15.91
N GLY A 59 -9.72 1.37 16.50
CA GLY A 59 -10.58 1.19 17.69
C GLY A 59 -12.09 1.43 17.51
N THR A 60 -12.49 2.32 16.60
CA THR A 60 -13.86 2.71 16.25
C THR A 60 -14.05 2.75 14.74
N PHE A 61 -15.30 2.85 14.30
CA PHE A 61 -15.61 2.90 12.88
C PHE A 61 -15.23 4.26 12.30
N SER A 62 -14.29 4.25 11.36
CA SER A 62 -13.75 5.41 10.64
C SER A 62 -13.62 5.09 9.15
N LEU A 63 -13.59 6.11 8.27
CA LEU A 63 -13.29 5.87 6.85
C LEU A 63 -11.83 5.45 6.67
N GLU A 64 -10.93 5.85 7.57
CA GLU A 64 -9.56 5.35 7.62
C GLU A 64 -9.51 3.84 7.86
N MET A 65 -10.18 3.35 8.92
CA MET A 65 -10.32 1.92 9.21
C MET A 65 -10.83 1.15 7.98
N PHE A 66 -11.90 1.64 7.36
CA PHE A 66 -12.47 0.97 6.19
C PHE A 66 -11.55 1.03 4.96
N GLY A 67 -10.85 2.15 4.76
CA GLY A 67 -9.83 2.30 3.73
C GLY A 67 -8.72 1.25 3.89
N ASP A 68 -8.23 1.08 5.11
CA ASP A 68 -7.19 0.10 5.43
C ASP A 68 -7.64 -1.36 5.30
N GLU A 69 -8.87 -1.69 5.67
CA GLU A 69 -9.44 -3.01 5.39
C GLU A 69 -9.48 -3.30 3.89
N ILE A 70 -9.91 -2.32 3.08
CA ILE A 70 -9.90 -2.45 1.61
C ILE A 70 -8.47 -2.64 1.09
N GLN A 71 -7.48 -1.89 1.62
CA GLN A 71 -6.07 -2.05 1.25
C GLN A 71 -5.53 -3.43 1.61
N ALA A 72 -5.89 -3.98 2.78
CA ALA A 72 -5.51 -5.33 3.20
C ALA A 72 -6.08 -6.40 2.26
N VAL A 73 -7.34 -6.27 1.85
CA VAL A 73 -7.98 -7.17 0.88
C VAL A 73 -7.34 -7.03 -0.52
N GLY A 74 -7.02 -5.81 -0.92
CA GLY A 74 -6.33 -5.54 -2.18
C GLY A 74 -4.94 -6.18 -2.25
N ASN A 75 -4.13 -6.01 -1.20
CA ASN A 75 -2.83 -6.69 -1.08
C ASN A 75 -2.97 -8.21 -1.05
N SER A 76 -3.97 -8.74 -0.34
CA SER A 76 -4.27 -10.18 -0.31
C SER A 76 -4.63 -10.74 -1.69
N SER A 77 -5.33 -9.94 -2.50
CA SER A 77 -5.62 -10.27 -3.90
C SER A 77 -4.34 -10.30 -4.73
N VAL A 78 -3.44 -9.31 -4.58
CA VAL A 78 -2.14 -9.32 -5.27
C VAL A 78 -1.31 -10.55 -4.89
N ILE A 79 -1.21 -10.89 -3.59
CA ILE A 79 -0.54 -12.11 -3.10
C ILE A 79 -1.13 -13.35 -3.77
N THR A 80 -2.46 -13.44 -3.81
CA THR A 80 -3.15 -14.57 -4.46
C THR A 80 -2.78 -14.66 -5.93
N GLY A 81 -2.83 -13.55 -6.66
CA GLY A 81 -2.45 -13.49 -8.07
C GLY A 81 -0.99 -13.89 -8.29
N LEU A 82 -0.07 -13.49 -7.40
CA LEU A 82 1.33 -13.90 -7.45
C LEU A 82 1.51 -15.42 -7.24
N LEU A 83 0.77 -16.02 -6.30
CA LEU A 83 0.92 -17.44 -5.95
C LEU A 83 0.24 -18.39 -6.94
N ILE A 84 -0.91 -18.00 -7.51
CA ILE A 84 -1.61 -18.85 -8.48
C ILE A 84 -1.00 -18.67 -9.87
N ASN A 85 -0.40 -19.73 -10.42
CA ASN A 85 0.09 -19.82 -11.80
C ASN A 85 0.52 -18.47 -12.42
N ASN A 86 1.65 -17.95 -11.93
CA ASN A 86 2.21 -16.60 -12.09
C ASN A 86 2.39 -16.05 -13.52
N LYS A 87 2.04 -16.82 -14.56
CA LYS A 87 2.11 -16.44 -15.98
C LYS A 87 0.76 -16.52 -16.69
N SER A 88 -0.33 -16.83 -15.97
CA SER A 88 -1.66 -16.91 -16.56
C SER A 88 -2.34 -15.54 -16.63
N ILE A 89 -3.21 -15.36 -17.63
CA ILE A 89 -4.06 -14.16 -17.77
C ILE A 89 -4.91 -13.93 -16.52
N ASN A 90 -5.38 -14.99 -15.87
CA ASN A 90 -6.21 -14.89 -14.66
C ASN A 90 -5.42 -14.39 -13.45
N SER A 91 -4.19 -14.87 -13.28
CA SER A 91 -3.26 -14.38 -12.25
C SER A 91 -3.04 -12.87 -12.37
N GLN A 92 -2.74 -12.40 -13.59
CA GLN A 92 -2.51 -10.98 -13.84
C GLN A 92 -3.76 -10.13 -13.62
N LYS A 93 -4.96 -10.62 -13.99
CA LYS A 93 -6.22 -9.92 -13.70
C LYS A 93 -6.43 -9.73 -12.20
N ILE A 94 -6.17 -10.77 -11.40
CA ILE A 94 -6.30 -10.70 -9.94
C ILE A 94 -5.32 -9.69 -9.33
N ILE A 95 -4.10 -9.60 -9.85
CA ILE A 95 -3.13 -8.57 -9.44
C ILE A 95 -3.65 -7.16 -9.78
N ILE A 96 -4.21 -6.97 -10.98
CA ILE A 96 -4.78 -5.68 -11.40
C ILE A 96 -5.95 -5.29 -10.49
N ASP A 97 -6.88 -6.21 -10.23
CA ASP A 97 -8.02 -5.97 -9.34
C ASP A 97 -7.56 -5.66 -7.92
N GLY A 98 -6.55 -6.39 -7.42
CA GLY A 98 -5.92 -6.12 -6.13
C GLY A 98 -5.32 -4.72 -6.03
N ASN A 99 -4.61 -4.27 -7.06
CA ASN A 99 -4.05 -2.91 -7.12
C ASN A 99 -5.16 -1.84 -7.18
N TRP A 100 -6.26 -2.09 -7.89
CA TRP A 100 -7.40 -1.18 -7.89
C TRP A 100 -8.10 -1.10 -6.55
N LEU A 101 -8.25 -2.23 -5.84
CA LEU A 101 -8.77 -2.24 -4.47
C LEU A 101 -7.87 -1.44 -3.54
N GLN A 102 -6.55 -1.63 -3.60
CA GLN A 102 -5.63 -0.82 -2.79
C GLN A 102 -5.77 0.68 -3.09
N ALA A 103 -5.85 1.06 -4.37
CA ALA A 103 -6.05 2.46 -4.74
C ALA A 103 -7.35 3.02 -4.16
N LEU A 104 -8.46 2.26 -4.24
CA LEU A 104 -9.73 2.64 -3.63
C LEU A 104 -9.59 2.82 -2.12
N GLY A 105 -8.97 1.85 -1.44
CA GLY A 105 -8.74 1.90 0.00
C GLY A 105 -7.94 3.13 0.41
N SER A 106 -6.84 3.45 -0.30
CA SER A 106 -6.07 4.67 -0.05
C SER A 106 -6.94 5.92 -0.21
N PHE A 107 -7.78 6.03 -1.24
CA PHE A 107 -8.63 7.21 -1.44
C PHE A 107 -9.80 7.31 -0.45
N VAL A 108 -10.32 6.17 0.03
CA VAL A 108 -11.36 6.14 1.06
C VAL A 108 -10.80 6.64 2.39
N GLY A 109 -9.62 6.19 2.81
CA GLY A 109 -9.00 6.64 4.06
C GLY A 109 -8.71 8.14 4.09
N LEU A 110 -8.30 8.73 2.96
CA LEU A 110 -8.08 10.18 2.84
C LEU A 110 -9.31 11.05 3.14
N ALA A 111 -10.51 10.49 2.92
CA ALA A 111 -11.74 11.23 3.14
C ALA A 111 -11.93 11.53 4.63
N ASP A 112 -11.47 10.65 5.52
CA ASP A 112 -11.53 10.86 6.98
C ASP A 112 -10.49 11.86 7.45
N GLU A 113 -9.25 11.64 7.05
CA GLU A 113 -8.08 12.45 7.41
C GLU A 113 -8.29 13.93 7.07
N SER A 114 -9.02 14.22 5.99
CA SER A 114 -9.34 15.59 5.58
C SER A 114 -10.22 16.35 6.59
N PHE A 115 -10.94 15.63 7.45
CA PHE A 115 -11.83 16.19 8.48
C PHE A 115 -11.37 15.90 9.90
N ASP A 116 -10.25 15.19 10.08
CA ASP A 116 -9.78 14.85 11.41
C ASP A 116 -9.31 16.06 12.23
N SER A 117 -9.50 15.95 13.54
CA SER A 117 -9.27 16.95 14.56
C SER A 117 -7.80 17.05 15.01
N THR A 118 -6.99 16.02 14.76
CA THR A 118 -5.56 16.03 15.04
C THR A 118 -4.80 16.68 13.88
N ALA A 119 -4.21 17.85 14.14
CA ALA A 119 -3.55 18.63 13.09
C ALA A 119 -2.14 18.14 12.76
N SER A 120 -1.44 17.51 13.72
CA SER A 120 -0.09 16.98 13.52
C SER A 120 -0.12 15.69 12.73
N GLY A 121 0.63 15.61 11.63
CA GLY A 121 0.70 14.40 10.80
C GLY A 121 -0.32 14.37 9.65
N ARG A 122 -1.44 15.08 9.80
CA ARG A 122 -2.52 15.12 8.81
C ARG A 122 -2.10 15.44 7.38
N ILE A 123 -1.28 16.48 7.18
CA ILE A 123 -0.86 16.84 5.81
C ILE A 123 0.03 15.76 5.20
N GLU A 124 0.86 15.10 6.01
CA GLU A 124 1.67 13.97 5.59
C GLU A 124 0.79 12.76 5.26
N ASN A 125 -0.18 12.40 6.09
CA ASN A 125 -1.12 11.31 5.81
C ASN A 125 -1.91 11.58 4.52
N VAL A 126 -2.41 12.81 4.32
CA VAL A 126 -3.13 13.19 3.10
C VAL A 126 -2.24 13.05 1.85
N ILE A 127 -1.04 13.64 1.87
CA ILE A 127 -0.12 13.56 0.72
C ILE A 127 0.30 12.11 0.48
N GLY A 128 0.63 11.38 1.55
CA GLY A 128 1.07 10.00 1.50
C GLY A 128 -0.01 9.08 0.92
N GLY A 129 -1.25 9.17 1.41
CA GLY A 129 -2.38 8.40 0.90
C GLY A 129 -2.72 8.74 -0.55
N PHE A 130 -2.64 10.02 -0.96
CA PHE A 130 -2.82 10.41 -2.37
C PHE A 130 -1.77 9.76 -3.27
N LEU A 131 -0.50 9.80 -2.88
CA LEU A 131 0.58 9.17 -3.63
C LEU A 131 0.42 7.65 -3.69
N GLN A 132 0.01 7.01 -2.59
CA GLN A 132 -0.29 5.57 -2.56
C GLN A 132 -1.42 5.21 -3.54
N GLY A 133 -2.53 5.95 -3.51
CA GLY A 133 -3.65 5.76 -4.43
C GLY A 133 -3.25 5.92 -5.90
N ILE A 134 -2.46 6.96 -6.22
CA ILE A 134 -1.92 7.18 -7.57
C ILE A 134 -0.99 6.03 -7.98
N GLY A 135 -0.06 5.65 -7.11
CA GLY A 135 0.91 4.59 -7.38
C GLY A 135 0.26 3.24 -7.64
N ASN A 136 -0.74 2.87 -6.83
CA ASN A 136 -1.55 1.67 -7.02
C ASN A 136 -2.37 1.71 -8.30
N SER A 137 -2.97 2.85 -8.63
CA SER A 137 -3.67 3.05 -9.91
C SER A 137 -2.73 2.85 -11.11
N MET A 138 -1.52 3.39 -11.05
CA MET A 138 -0.52 3.23 -12.10
C MET A 138 -0.03 1.78 -12.24
N GLN A 139 0.14 1.05 -11.13
CA GLN A 139 0.43 -0.38 -11.16
C GLN A 139 -0.68 -1.20 -11.84
N ALA A 140 -1.95 -0.89 -11.54
CA ALA A 140 -3.08 -1.53 -12.19
C ALA A 140 -3.12 -1.25 -13.71
N VAL A 141 -2.94 0.02 -14.11
CA VAL A 141 -2.87 0.42 -15.54
C VAL A 141 -1.69 -0.24 -16.25
N GLY A 142 -0.52 -0.30 -15.60
CA GLY A 142 0.65 -1.01 -16.12
C GLY A 142 0.38 -2.50 -16.32
N GLY A 143 -0.36 -3.12 -15.41
CA GLY A 143 -0.80 -4.51 -15.55
C GLY A 143 -1.76 -4.72 -16.73
N VAL A 144 -2.68 -3.79 -16.98
CA VAL A 144 -3.58 -3.82 -18.14
C VAL A 144 -2.80 -3.70 -19.45
N ASP A 145 -1.79 -2.84 -19.51
CA ASP A 145 -0.92 -2.70 -20.68
C ASP A 145 -0.18 -4.01 -20.99
N GLN A 146 0.37 -4.67 -19.97
CA GLN A 146 1.02 -5.99 -20.11
C GLN A 146 0.06 -7.04 -20.66
N LEU A 147 -1.20 -7.07 -20.21
CA LEU A 147 -2.21 -8.00 -20.73
C LEU A 147 -2.57 -7.76 -22.19
N LYS A 148 -2.70 -6.50 -22.60
CA LYS A 148 -3.15 -6.14 -23.95
C LYS A 148 -2.03 -6.26 -24.98
N ASN A 149 -0.83 -5.80 -24.61
CA ASN A 149 0.26 -5.60 -25.55
C ASN A 149 1.36 -6.64 -25.41
N GLY A 150 1.32 -7.50 -24.38
CA GLY A 150 2.38 -8.49 -24.10
C GLY A 150 3.72 -7.84 -23.72
N SER A 151 3.71 -6.54 -23.41
CA SER A 151 4.88 -5.74 -23.10
C SER A 151 5.57 -6.29 -21.86
N GLN A 152 6.86 -6.61 -21.96
CA GLN A 152 7.67 -6.87 -20.77
C GLN A 152 7.93 -5.55 -20.01
N PRO A 153 7.91 -5.55 -18.67
CA PRO A 153 8.18 -4.35 -17.88
C PRO A 153 9.59 -3.82 -18.17
N THR A 154 9.68 -2.51 -18.39
CA THR A 154 10.93 -1.75 -18.46
C THR A 154 11.04 -0.81 -17.27
N LEU A 155 12.21 -0.20 -17.05
CA LEU A 155 12.40 0.79 -15.99
C LEU A 155 11.42 1.97 -16.07
N HIS A 156 10.93 2.29 -17.28
CA HIS A 156 10.00 3.39 -17.53
C HIS A 156 8.55 2.93 -17.66
N SER A 157 8.26 1.64 -17.44
CA SER A 157 6.89 1.16 -17.47
C SER A 157 6.06 1.83 -16.37
N VAL A 158 4.84 2.21 -16.71
CA VAL A 158 3.91 2.93 -15.81
C VAL A 158 3.75 2.20 -14.47
N GLY A 159 3.68 0.87 -14.47
CA GLY A 159 3.57 0.11 -13.23
C GLY A 159 4.83 0.17 -12.34
N VAL A 160 6.03 0.20 -12.92
CA VAL A 160 7.28 0.33 -12.15
C VAL A 160 7.35 1.70 -11.50
N ILE A 161 7.05 2.76 -12.26
CA ILE A 161 6.96 4.13 -11.73
C ILE A 161 5.89 4.20 -10.63
N GLY A 162 4.74 3.58 -10.86
CA GLY A 162 3.65 3.49 -9.89
C GLY A 162 4.07 2.88 -8.56
N SER A 163 4.84 1.77 -8.59
CA SER A 163 5.32 1.12 -7.36
C SER A 163 6.24 2.02 -6.52
N TRP A 164 7.10 2.82 -7.15
CA TRP A 164 7.95 3.78 -6.44
C TRP A 164 7.18 5.01 -5.93
N ILE A 165 6.17 5.48 -6.66
CA ILE A 165 5.27 6.54 -6.19
C ILE A 165 4.51 6.06 -4.95
N GLN A 166 4.00 4.82 -4.96
CA GLN A 166 3.35 4.22 -3.80
C GLN A 166 4.31 4.13 -2.60
N ALA A 167 5.51 3.58 -2.79
CA ALA A 167 6.51 3.46 -1.73
C ALA A 167 6.88 4.81 -1.11
N THR A 168 7.01 5.85 -1.94
CA THR A 168 7.23 7.23 -1.46
C THR A 168 6.04 7.70 -0.62
N GLY A 169 4.81 7.45 -1.10
CA GLY A 169 3.60 7.77 -0.37
C GLY A 169 3.52 7.09 0.99
N SER A 170 3.81 5.79 1.08
CA SER A 170 3.77 5.04 2.33
C SER A 170 4.82 5.51 3.34
N VAL A 171 6.00 5.94 2.91
CA VAL A 171 7.00 6.55 3.80
C VAL A 171 6.50 7.89 4.35
N ILE A 172 5.83 8.70 3.54
CA ILE A 172 5.25 9.97 4.01
C ILE A 172 4.09 9.71 4.99
N SER A 173 3.20 8.77 4.69
CA SER A 173 2.13 8.35 5.62
C SER A 173 2.71 7.84 6.95
N LEU A 174 3.78 7.04 6.93
CA LEU A 174 4.46 6.62 8.17
C LEU A 174 4.95 7.82 9.00
N ILE A 175 5.48 8.86 8.36
CA ILE A 175 5.89 10.09 9.06
C ILE A 175 4.67 10.79 9.66
N GLY A 176 3.55 10.82 8.94
CA GLY A 176 2.28 11.38 9.41
C GLY A 176 1.74 10.62 10.62
N GLN A 177 1.57 9.30 10.51
CA GLN A 177 1.15 8.44 11.62
C GLN A 177 2.01 8.65 12.88
N ILE A 178 3.34 8.63 12.75
CA ILE A 178 4.22 8.83 13.92
C ILE A 178 3.98 10.19 14.59
N LYS A 179 3.63 11.22 13.82
CA LYS A 179 3.38 12.58 14.33
C LYS A 179 2.02 12.71 14.99
N GLU A 180 0.99 12.11 14.39
CA GLU A 180 -0.39 12.08 14.86
C GLU A 180 -0.47 11.35 16.20
N GLU A 181 -0.05 10.08 16.22
CA GLU A 181 -0.09 9.19 17.39
C GLU A 181 0.65 9.77 18.59
N LYS A 182 1.78 10.46 18.34
CA LYS A 182 2.54 11.14 19.39
C LYS A 182 1.79 12.35 19.95
N GLU A 183 0.99 13.04 19.14
CA GLU A 183 0.13 14.13 19.61
C GLU A 183 -1.04 13.58 20.42
N GLU A 184 -1.68 12.52 19.95
CA GLU A 184 -2.80 11.86 20.64
C GLU A 184 -2.42 11.34 22.02
N ILE A 185 -1.31 10.60 22.11
CA ILE A 185 -0.75 10.11 23.37
C ILE A 185 -0.49 11.27 24.35
N LYS A 186 0.00 12.42 23.85
CA LYS A 186 0.23 13.61 24.70
C LYS A 186 -1.07 14.24 25.18
N LYS A 187 -2.13 14.20 24.37
CA LYS A 187 -3.46 14.74 24.69
C LYS A 187 -4.31 13.75 25.50
N GLY A 188 -3.90 12.48 25.59
CA GLY A 188 -4.68 11.42 26.22
C GLY A 188 -5.94 11.06 25.43
N ILE A 189 -5.90 11.26 24.10
CA ILE A 189 -6.92 10.77 23.19
C ILE A 189 -6.67 9.27 23.02
N ASN A 190 -7.70 8.47 23.19
CA ASN A 190 -7.67 7.05 22.88
C ASN A 190 -8.68 6.80 21.77
N GLU A 191 -8.23 6.08 20.74
CA GLU A 191 -9.10 5.48 19.73
C GLU A 191 -9.73 4.16 20.21
#